data_AF-A0A975MWE4-F1
#
_entry.id   AF-A0A975MWE4-F1
#
_cell.length_a   1.000
_cell.length_b   1.000
_cell.length_c   1.000
_cell.angle_alpha   90.00
_cell.angle_beta   90.00
_cell.angle_gamma   90.00
#
_symmetry.space_group_name_H-M   'P 1'
#
loop_
_entity.id
_entity.type
_entity.pdbx_description
1 polymer ?
#
loop_
_entity_poly.entity_id
_entity_poly.type
_entity_poly.pdbx_seq_one_letter_code
_entity_poly.pdbx_strand_id
1 'polypeptide(L)'
;MSDRYVEYMPIEDMEAAPRNPKGHDTAGIGRSIGHFGLAELPLVDERTGRLVAGHGRYEQLLAWAEEGRDAPEGVRVDEDGRWLMPVIRGWSSRSDDDAEAYLIASNQLTVKGGWDDRLLAEVLHDLGEAQMLDLTGYEADDLAALEDALTAGEEDGEPGEGDPPDKGAALRLAGVTVGEPDYETTTGQVWTLGRHALVVADVHSGWPLWTPLLGEGDLFWPYPTMLAPFAQKAEEHRVVMVQPLPYLAGWLLTKWARITGKEPILSTSDASGRAA
;
A
#
# COMPACT_ATOMS: atom_id res chain seq x y z
N MET A 1 -11.75 -26.18 22.89
CA MET A 1 -11.17 -25.74 21.61
C MET A 1 -10.39 -26.92 21.07
N SER A 2 -10.53 -27.26 19.80
CA SER A 2 -9.68 -28.28 19.19
C SER A 2 -8.24 -27.79 19.13
N ASP A 3 -7.31 -28.72 19.14
CA ASP A 3 -5.90 -28.41 18.92
C ASP A 3 -5.71 -27.81 17.52
N ARG A 4 -4.72 -26.93 17.38
CA ARG A 4 -4.30 -26.42 16.08
C ARG A 4 -3.63 -27.54 15.28
N TYR A 5 -3.92 -27.63 13.99
CA TYR A 5 -3.27 -28.56 13.08
C TYR A 5 -3.08 -27.93 11.70
N VAL A 6 -2.22 -28.54 10.88
CA VAL A 6 -2.04 -28.16 9.48
C VAL A 6 -2.75 -29.17 8.59
N GLU A 7 -3.55 -28.67 7.66
CA GLU A 7 -4.27 -29.47 6.65
C GLU A 7 -3.87 -28.99 5.25
N TYR A 8 -3.67 -29.91 4.32
CA TYR A 8 -3.45 -29.57 2.91
C TYR A 8 -4.79 -29.62 2.19
N MET A 9 -5.29 -28.46 1.78
CA MET A 9 -6.60 -28.31 1.15
C MET A 9 -6.45 -27.88 -0.32
N PRO A 10 -7.28 -28.40 -1.24
CA PRO A 10 -7.33 -27.89 -2.60
C PRO A 10 -7.57 -26.38 -2.59
N ILE A 11 -6.73 -25.62 -3.31
CA ILE A 11 -6.84 -24.15 -3.36
C ILE A 11 -8.22 -23.74 -3.88
N GLU A 12 -8.76 -24.46 -4.86
CA GLU A 12 -10.10 -24.26 -5.41
C GLU A 12 -11.26 -24.44 -4.41
N ASP A 13 -11.05 -25.20 -3.33
CA ASP A 13 -12.06 -25.44 -2.29
C ASP A 13 -12.02 -24.38 -1.18
N MET A 14 -11.08 -23.43 -1.26
CA MET A 14 -10.89 -22.42 -0.22
C MET A 14 -11.76 -21.18 -0.46
N GLU A 15 -12.37 -20.70 0.61
CA GLU A 15 -13.17 -19.47 0.57
C GLU A 15 -12.46 -18.30 1.23
N ALA A 16 -12.37 -17.18 0.52
CA ALA A 16 -11.92 -15.91 1.08
C ALA A 16 -12.95 -15.30 2.05
N ALA A 17 -12.52 -14.35 2.87
CA ALA A 17 -13.45 -13.58 3.69
C ALA A 17 -14.36 -12.73 2.78
N PRO A 18 -15.67 -12.57 3.09
CA PRO A 18 -16.58 -11.79 2.24
C PRO A 18 -16.19 -10.32 2.14
N ARG A 19 -15.52 -9.81 3.17
CA ARG A 19 -15.02 -8.43 3.26
C ARG A 19 -13.58 -8.47 3.76
N ASN A 20 -12.63 -8.14 2.90
CA ASN A 20 -11.24 -7.97 3.26
C ASN A 20 -10.77 -6.55 2.86
N PRO A 21 -10.59 -5.63 3.83
CA PRO A 21 -10.12 -4.28 3.53
C PRO A 21 -8.59 -4.21 3.27
N LYS A 22 -7.82 -5.28 3.51
CA LYS A 22 -6.37 -5.31 3.33
C LYS A 22 -6.05 -5.59 1.86
N GLY A 23 -5.34 -4.66 1.21
CA GLY A 23 -4.69 -4.90 -0.07
C GLY A 23 -3.39 -5.69 0.07
N HIS A 24 -2.90 -6.25 -1.03
CA HIS A 24 -1.72 -7.12 -1.07
C HIS A 24 -0.71 -6.62 -2.11
N ASP A 25 0.57 -6.63 -1.77
CA ASP A 25 1.66 -6.47 -2.73
C ASP A 25 1.89 -7.82 -3.42
N THR A 26 1.17 -8.06 -4.52
CA THR A 26 1.22 -9.33 -5.24
C THR A 26 2.61 -9.60 -5.83
N ALA A 27 3.31 -8.57 -6.29
CA ALA A 27 4.65 -8.71 -6.84
C ALA A 27 5.65 -9.15 -5.77
N GLY A 28 5.67 -8.48 -4.61
CA GLY A 28 6.50 -8.87 -3.48
C GLY A 28 6.15 -10.24 -2.91
N ILE A 29 4.85 -10.55 -2.76
CA ILE A 29 4.40 -11.89 -2.33
C ILE A 29 4.85 -12.95 -3.33
N GLY A 30 4.73 -12.69 -4.63
CA GLY A 30 5.20 -13.60 -5.69
C GLY A 30 6.70 -13.86 -5.61
N ARG A 31 7.53 -12.81 -5.43
CA ARG A 31 8.99 -12.97 -5.22
C ARG A 31 9.29 -13.80 -3.98
N SER A 32 8.63 -13.48 -2.86
CA SER A 32 8.77 -14.18 -1.59
C SER A 32 8.41 -15.67 -1.71
N ILE A 33 7.25 -16.01 -2.27
CA ILE A 33 6.84 -17.41 -2.48
C ILE A 33 7.77 -18.11 -3.47
N GLY A 34 8.21 -17.44 -4.53
CA GLY A 34 9.12 -18.00 -5.51
C GLY A 34 10.49 -18.37 -4.94
N HIS A 35 10.98 -17.62 -3.94
CA HIS A 35 12.27 -17.86 -3.31
C HIS A 35 12.19 -18.75 -2.07
N PHE A 36 11.25 -18.47 -1.15
CA PHE A 36 11.14 -19.16 0.14
C PHE A 36 10.12 -20.31 0.15
N GLY A 37 9.38 -20.51 -0.94
CA GLY A 37 8.17 -21.32 -0.92
C GLY A 37 7.06 -20.66 -0.10
N LEU A 38 5.98 -21.40 0.13
CA LEU A 38 4.91 -20.98 1.02
C LEU A 38 5.32 -21.20 2.49
N ALA A 39 6.17 -20.30 3.00
CA ALA A 39 6.69 -20.39 4.37
C ALA A 39 5.66 -20.02 5.44
N GLU A 40 4.79 -19.03 5.18
CA GLU A 40 3.71 -18.64 6.07
C GLU A 40 2.38 -19.27 5.64
N LEU A 41 1.72 -19.95 6.59
CA LEU A 41 0.50 -20.69 6.33
C LEU A 41 -0.75 -19.84 6.58
N PRO A 42 -1.71 -19.78 5.64
CA PRO A 42 -3.00 -19.14 5.87
C PRO A 42 -3.79 -19.80 7.00
N LEU A 43 -4.71 -19.05 7.62
CA LEU A 43 -5.58 -19.53 8.70
C LEU A 43 -7.03 -19.59 8.22
N VAL A 44 -7.66 -20.75 8.41
CA VAL A 44 -9.10 -20.95 8.17
C VAL A 44 -9.85 -20.97 9.50
N ASP A 45 -10.98 -20.26 9.54
CA ASP A 45 -11.93 -20.29 10.64
C ASP A 45 -12.90 -21.47 10.49
N GLU A 46 -12.85 -22.42 11.42
CA GLU A 46 -13.74 -23.59 11.44
C GLU A 46 -15.22 -23.22 11.49
N ARG A 47 -15.59 -22.08 12.09
CA ARG A 47 -17.01 -21.68 12.20
C ARG A 47 -17.56 -21.24 10.84
N THR A 48 -16.77 -20.53 10.06
CA THR A 48 -17.21 -19.94 8.78
C THR A 48 -16.76 -20.74 7.57
N GLY A 49 -15.74 -21.60 7.71
CA GLY A 49 -15.07 -22.29 6.61
C GLY A 49 -14.15 -21.38 5.78
N ARG A 50 -13.91 -20.13 6.22
CA ARG A 50 -13.26 -19.09 5.40
C ARG A 50 -11.88 -18.71 5.94
N LEU A 51 -11.04 -18.24 5.02
CA LEU A 51 -9.78 -17.60 5.34
C LEU A 51 -9.99 -16.34 6.18
N VAL A 52 -9.24 -16.26 7.27
CA VAL A 52 -9.17 -15.08 8.14
C VAL A 52 -7.77 -14.46 8.20
N ALA A 53 -6.77 -15.14 7.65
CA ALA A 53 -5.43 -14.62 7.40
C ALA A 53 -4.80 -15.34 6.20
N GLY A 54 -3.90 -14.66 5.47
CA GLY A 54 -3.19 -15.23 4.33
C GLY A 54 -3.85 -15.05 2.96
N HIS A 55 -4.83 -14.14 2.82
CA HIS A 55 -5.55 -13.89 1.56
C HIS A 55 -4.63 -13.57 0.38
N GLY A 56 -3.62 -12.73 0.56
CA GLY A 56 -2.69 -12.40 -0.55
C GLY A 56 -1.88 -13.59 -1.06
N ARG A 57 -1.50 -14.52 -0.19
CA ARG A 57 -0.79 -15.76 -0.57
C ARG A 57 -1.74 -16.72 -1.29
N TYR A 58 -2.97 -16.84 -0.80
CA TYR A 58 -4.03 -17.60 -1.47
C TYR A 58 -4.29 -17.06 -2.88
N GLU A 59 -4.51 -15.76 -3.02
CA GLU A 59 -4.74 -15.08 -4.31
C GLU A 59 -3.57 -15.29 -5.28
N GLN A 60 -2.33 -15.16 -4.78
CA GLN A 60 -1.13 -15.36 -5.61
C GLN A 60 -0.99 -16.80 -6.12
N LEU A 61 -1.26 -17.80 -5.27
CA LEU A 61 -1.19 -19.20 -5.66
C LEU A 61 -2.32 -19.59 -6.61
N LEU A 62 -3.53 -19.07 -6.40
CA LEU A 62 -4.65 -19.26 -7.32
C LEU A 62 -4.30 -18.72 -8.71
N ALA A 63 -3.78 -17.49 -8.79
CA ALA A 63 -3.35 -16.89 -10.05
C ALA A 63 -2.26 -17.72 -10.75
N TRP A 64 -1.25 -18.22 -10.02
CA TRP A 64 -0.20 -19.06 -10.59
C TRP A 64 -0.70 -20.42 -11.07
N ALA A 65 -1.65 -21.03 -10.36
CA ALA A 65 -2.28 -22.27 -10.79
C ALA A 65 -3.10 -22.06 -12.08
N GLU A 66 -3.84 -20.96 -12.19
CA GLU A 66 -4.57 -20.58 -13.41
C GLU A 66 -3.64 -20.29 -14.60
N GLU A 67 -2.46 -19.72 -14.34
CA GLU A 67 -1.40 -19.52 -15.35
C GLU A 67 -0.72 -20.84 -15.77
N GLY A 68 -0.98 -21.96 -15.09
CA GLY A 68 -0.37 -23.25 -15.39
C GLY A 68 1.10 -23.33 -14.98
N ARG A 69 1.51 -22.61 -13.94
CA ARG A 69 2.87 -22.72 -13.38
C ARG A 69 3.06 -24.07 -12.68
N ASP A 70 4.29 -24.33 -12.23
CA ASP A 70 4.58 -25.42 -11.30
C ASP A 70 4.28 -24.99 -9.86
N ALA A 71 3.82 -25.94 -9.04
CA ALA A 71 3.53 -25.68 -7.62
C ALA A 71 4.81 -25.27 -6.88
N PRO A 72 4.82 -24.15 -6.14
CA PRO A 72 5.98 -23.74 -5.38
C PRO A 72 6.21 -24.65 -4.18
N GLU A 73 7.41 -24.57 -3.59
CA GLU A 73 7.73 -25.32 -2.38
C GLU A 73 6.70 -25.06 -1.27
N GLY A 74 6.33 -26.10 -0.53
CA GLY A 74 5.29 -26.05 0.49
C GLY A 74 3.88 -26.34 -0.04
N VAL A 75 3.61 -26.16 -1.34
CA VAL A 75 2.34 -26.56 -1.98
C VAL A 75 2.47 -27.98 -2.52
N ARG A 76 1.47 -28.84 -2.29
CA ARG A 76 1.44 -30.21 -2.83
C ARG A 76 0.58 -30.26 -4.08
N VAL A 77 0.77 -31.27 -4.91
CA VAL A 77 -0.10 -31.57 -6.04
C VAL A 77 -0.74 -32.94 -5.81
N ASP A 78 -2.06 -33.02 -5.89
CA ASP A 78 -2.78 -34.29 -5.76
C ASP A 78 -2.75 -35.12 -7.06
N GLU A 79 -3.36 -36.31 -7.04
CA GLU A 79 -3.39 -37.23 -8.18
C GLU A 79 -4.12 -36.64 -9.40
N ASP A 80 -5.04 -35.70 -9.18
CA ASP A 80 -5.81 -35.01 -10.20
C ASP A 80 -5.10 -33.75 -10.73
N GLY A 81 -3.90 -33.46 -10.24
CA GLY A 81 -3.11 -32.29 -10.63
C GLY A 81 -3.48 -31.00 -9.89
N ARG A 82 -4.32 -31.09 -8.84
CA ARG A 82 -4.78 -29.92 -8.09
C ARG A 82 -3.78 -29.52 -7.04
N TRP A 83 -3.59 -28.22 -6.88
CA TRP A 83 -2.70 -27.67 -5.88
C TRP A 83 -3.37 -27.73 -4.51
N LEU A 84 -2.69 -28.35 -3.56
CA LEU A 84 -3.08 -28.42 -2.16
C LEU A 84 -2.23 -27.45 -1.34
N MET A 85 -2.86 -26.38 -0.84
CA MET A 85 -2.20 -25.41 0.03
C MET A 85 -2.27 -25.88 1.49
N PRO A 86 -1.14 -25.91 2.22
CA PRO A 86 -1.16 -26.11 3.66
C PRO A 86 -1.79 -24.91 4.36
N VAL A 87 -2.75 -25.17 5.23
CA VAL A 87 -3.46 -24.17 6.03
C VAL A 87 -3.50 -24.57 7.49
N ILE A 88 -3.49 -23.57 8.37
CA ILE A 88 -3.73 -23.76 9.79
C ILE A 88 -5.24 -23.91 10.02
N ARG A 89 -5.60 -24.93 10.80
CA ARG A 89 -6.97 -25.30 11.16
C ARG A 89 -7.13 -25.41 12.67
N GLY A 90 -8.37 -25.60 13.12
CA GLY A 90 -8.76 -25.79 14.52
C GLY A 90 -9.13 -24.50 15.26
N TRP A 91 -9.08 -23.33 14.62
CA TRP A 91 -9.56 -22.07 15.23
C TRP A 91 -11.00 -21.80 14.85
N SER A 92 -11.80 -21.33 15.80
CA SER A 92 -13.16 -20.87 15.53
C SER A 92 -13.35 -19.46 16.06
N SER A 93 -13.80 -18.55 15.21
CA SER A 93 -14.27 -17.24 15.66
C SER A 93 -15.54 -17.39 16.52
N ARG A 94 -15.79 -16.42 17.42
CA ARG A 94 -16.98 -16.42 18.29
C ARG A 94 -18.21 -15.85 17.59
N SER A 95 -18.01 -14.99 16.59
CA SER A 95 -19.04 -14.34 15.78
C SER A 95 -18.42 -13.82 14.48
N ASP A 96 -19.25 -13.32 13.57
CA ASP A 96 -18.77 -12.71 12.31
C ASP A 96 -17.94 -11.47 12.61
N ASP A 97 -18.36 -10.65 13.57
CA ASP A 97 -17.58 -9.50 14.05
C ASP A 97 -16.22 -9.93 14.61
N ASP A 98 -16.12 -11.08 15.29
CA ASP A 98 -14.86 -11.62 15.83
C ASP A 98 -13.93 -12.10 14.71
N ALA A 99 -14.48 -12.71 13.65
CA ALA A 99 -13.71 -13.11 12.47
C ALA A 99 -13.16 -11.89 11.73
N GLU A 100 -13.99 -10.88 11.49
CA GLU A 100 -13.57 -9.64 10.82
C GLU A 100 -12.61 -8.81 11.66
N ALA A 101 -12.82 -8.74 12.98
CA ALA A 101 -11.89 -8.09 13.89
C ALA A 101 -10.52 -8.78 13.87
N TYR A 102 -10.47 -10.12 13.85
CA TYR A 102 -9.22 -10.85 13.74
C TYR A 102 -8.53 -10.62 12.39
N LEU A 103 -9.29 -10.61 11.29
CA LEU A 103 -8.78 -10.33 9.95
C LEU A 103 -8.07 -8.96 9.91
N ILE A 104 -8.67 -7.94 10.52
CA ILE A 104 -8.04 -6.60 10.60
C ILE A 104 -6.87 -6.61 11.58
N ALA A 105 -7.05 -7.18 12.78
CA ALA A 105 -6.05 -7.14 13.85
C ALA A 105 -4.76 -7.86 13.48
N SER A 106 -4.84 -9.02 12.82
CA SER A 106 -3.68 -9.80 12.39
C SER A 106 -2.73 -9.03 11.46
N ASN A 107 -3.25 -8.05 10.72
CA ASN A 107 -2.46 -7.16 9.87
C ASN A 107 -2.09 -5.87 10.61
N GLN A 108 -3.08 -5.19 11.19
CA GLN A 108 -2.90 -3.85 11.76
C GLN A 108 -2.02 -3.85 13.01
N LEU A 109 -2.03 -4.92 13.81
CA LEU A 109 -1.19 -5.00 15.00
C LEU A 109 0.29 -5.17 14.64
N THR A 110 0.60 -5.90 13.57
CA THR A 110 1.95 -5.99 13.01
C THR A 110 2.43 -4.62 12.52
N VAL A 111 1.60 -3.90 11.75
CA VAL A 111 1.91 -2.53 11.29
C VAL A 111 2.12 -1.57 12.47
N LYS A 112 1.27 -1.65 13.50
CA LYS A 112 1.40 -0.81 14.71
C LYS A 112 2.64 -1.13 15.54
N GLY A 113 3.18 -2.33 15.44
CA GLY A 113 4.42 -2.71 16.12
C GLY A 113 5.61 -1.89 15.64
N GLY A 114 5.59 -1.51 14.36
CA GLY A 114 6.71 -0.81 13.72
C GLY A 114 7.98 -1.65 13.69
N TRP A 115 9.09 -0.98 13.40
CA TRP A 115 10.43 -1.55 13.41
C TRP A 115 11.33 -0.79 14.38
N ASP A 116 12.42 -1.42 14.80
CA ASP A 116 13.57 -0.68 15.33
C ASP A 116 14.38 -0.20 14.13
N ASP A 117 14.27 1.09 13.81
CA ASP A 117 14.80 1.66 12.57
C ASP A 117 16.32 1.44 12.42
N ARG A 118 17.08 1.51 13.52
CA ARG A 118 18.54 1.28 13.47
C ARG A 118 18.85 -0.17 13.15
N LEU A 119 18.22 -1.10 13.87
CA LEU A 119 18.43 -2.53 13.62
C LEU A 119 17.90 -2.94 12.23
N LEU A 120 16.80 -2.35 11.79
CA LEU A 120 16.25 -2.58 10.45
C LEU A 120 17.25 -2.14 9.38
N ALA A 121 17.84 -0.95 9.51
CA ALA A 121 18.84 -0.43 8.57
C ALA A 121 20.05 -1.38 8.47
N GLU A 122 20.58 -1.81 9.61
CA GLU A 122 21.69 -2.77 9.68
C GLU A 122 21.36 -4.08 8.93
N VAL A 123 20.19 -4.67 9.20
CA VAL A 123 19.77 -5.92 8.56
C VAL A 123 19.52 -5.73 7.05
N LEU A 124 18.88 -4.65 6.63
CA LEU A 124 18.61 -4.36 5.22
C LEU A 124 19.91 -4.11 4.45
N HIS A 125 20.89 -3.45 5.06
CA HIS A 125 22.22 -3.26 4.48
C HIS A 125 22.92 -4.61 4.23
N ASP A 126 22.95 -5.48 5.25
CA ASP A 126 23.52 -6.84 5.12
C ASP A 126 22.81 -7.68 4.04
N LEU A 127 21.49 -7.54 3.92
CA LEU A 127 20.68 -8.21 2.88
C LEU A 127 20.92 -7.62 1.48
N GLY A 128 21.24 -6.33 1.38
CA GLY A 128 21.67 -5.68 0.14
C GLY A 128 22.97 -6.28 -0.39
N GLU A 129 23.99 -6.39 0.47
CA GLU A 129 25.27 -7.04 0.14
C GLU A 129 25.08 -8.52 -0.26
N ALA A 130 24.10 -9.19 0.36
CA ALA A 130 23.74 -10.56 0.06
C ALA A 130 22.82 -10.72 -1.17
N GLN A 131 22.44 -9.63 -1.87
CA GLN A 131 21.52 -9.63 -3.01
C GLN A 131 20.15 -10.26 -2.69
N MET A 132 19.62 -10.00 -1.50
CA MET A 132 18.32 -10.50 -1.02
C MET A 132 17.37 -9.38 -0.58
N LEU A 133 17.74 -8.11 -0.81
CA LEU A 133 16.95 -6.96 -0.39
C LEU A 133 15.53 -6.96 -1.00
N ASP A 134 15.42 -7.29 -2.29
CA ASP A 134 14.16 -7.31 -3.06
C ASP A 134 13.12 -8.34 -2.54
N LEU A 135 13.57 -9.32 -1.76
CA LEU A 135 12.73 -10.34 -1.12
C LEU A 135 12.06 -9.83 0.17
N THR A 136 12.53 -8.71 0.72
CA THR A 136 12.01 -8.12 1.96
C THR A 136 10.82 -7.19 1.73
N GLY A 137 10.62 -6.76 0.48
CA GLY A 137 9.68 -5.69 0.14
C GLY A 137 10.26 -4.27 0.32
N TYR A 138 11.53 -4.15 0.72
CA TYR A 138 12.30 -2.91 0.66
C TYR A 138 13.12 -2.86 -0.64
N GLU A 139 13.25 -1.67 -1.20
CA GLU A 139 14.12 -1.38 -2.34
C GLU A 139 15.37 -0.60 -1.87
N ALA A 140 16.37 -0.47 -2.75
CA ALA A 140 17.62 0.24 -2.41
C ALA A 140 17.38 1.69 -1.97
N ASP A 141 16.41 2.37 -2.60
CA ASP A 141 16.03 3.74 -2.24
C ASP A 141 15.39 3.81 -0.85
N ASP A 142 14.77 2.73 -0.36
CA ASP A 142 14.20 2.65 0.99
C ASP A 142 15.26 2.57 2.06
N LEU A 143 16.28 1.74 1.82
CA LEU A 143 17.43 1.64 2.70
C LEU A 143 18.17 2.99 2.76
N ALA A 144 18.42 3.62 1.61
CA ALA A 144 19.09 4.92 1.57
C ALA A 144 18.31 5.98 2.37
N ALA A 145 17.00 6.07 2.18
CA ALA A 145 16.19 7.01 2.95
C ALA A 145 16.16 6.70 4.45
N LEU A 146 16.27 5.43 4.84
CA LEU A 146 16.29 5.00 6.24
C LEU A 146 17.60 5.41 6.90
N GLU A 147 18.71 5.18 6.23
CA GLU A 147 20.04 5.63 6.65
C GLU A 147 20.10 7.17 6.75
N ASP A 148 19.53 7.89 5.77
CA ASP A 148 19.43 9.36 5.80
C ASP A 148 18.59 9.86 6.99
N ALA A 149 17.44 9.23 7.27
CA ALA A 149 16.60 9.62 8.41
C ALA A 149 17.30 9.40 9.76
N LEU A 150 18.10 8.34 9.89
CA LEU A 150 18.87 8.04 11.09
C LEU A 150 20.02 9.04 11.31
N THR A 151 20.67 9.50 10.23
CA THR A 151 21.77 10.47 10.30
C THR A 151 21.28 11.90 10.52
N ALA A 152 20.16 12.30 9.92
CA ALA A 152 19.55 13.62 10.13
C ALA A 152 19.08 13.86 11.57
N GLY A 153 18.80 12.80 12.34
CA GLY A 153 18.47 12.89 13.77
C GLY A 153 19.67 13.15 14.69
N GLU A 154 20.90 13.04 14.17
CA GLU A 154 22.15 13.19 14.95
C GLU A 154 22.85 14.54 14.72
N GLU A 155 22.44 15.32 13.71
CA GLU A 155 22.96 16.66 13.44
C GLU A 155 21.92 17.76 13.73
N ASP A 156 22.12 18.55 14.80
CA ASP A 156 21.61 19.93 14.90
C ASP A 156 22.38 20.83 13.89
N GLY A 157 22.32 20.48 12.61
CA GLY A 157 23.05 21.11 11.51
C GLY A 157 22.10 21.64 10.43
N GLU A 158 22.41 22.81 9.87
CA GLU A 158 21.61 23.46 8.82
C GLU A 158 21.25 22.50 7.66
N PRO A 159 20.04 22.59 7.09
CA PRO A 159 19.62 21.70 6.02
C PRO A 159 20.52 21.90 4.80
N GLY A 160 21.29 20.87 4.45
CA GLY A 160 22.07 20.82 3.23
C GLY A 160 21.17 20.82 1.99
N GLU A 161 21.65 21.44 0.91
CA GLU A 161 21.08 21.39 -0.44
C GLU A 161 21.25 19.97 -1.05
N GLY A 162 20.59 18.98 -0.46
CA GLY A 162 20.32 17.69 -1.09
C GLY A 162 18.90 17.68 -1.64
N ASP A 163 18.68 17.02 -2.78
CA ASP A 163 17.31 16.69 -3.18
C ASP A 163 16.68 15.88 -2.03
N PRO A 164 15.48 16.23 -1.56
CA PRO A 164 14.86 15.51 -0.47
C PRO A 164 14.72 14.02 -0.86
N PRO A 165 14.91 13.08 0.08
CA PRO A 165 14.81 11.65 -0.19
C PRO A 165 13.51 11.34 -0.93
N ASP A 166 13.53 10.33 -1.80
CA ASP A 166 12.31 9.88 -2.46
C ASP A 166 11.22 9.70 -1.38
N LYS A 167 10.17 10.50 -1.48
CA LYS A 167 9.26 10.73 -0.35
C LYS A 167 8.36 9.52 -0.13
N GLY A 168 8.32 8.59 -1.08
CA GLY A 168 7.79 7.24 -0.88
C GLY A 168 8.58 6.46 0.14
N ALA A 169 9.91 6.51 0.07
CA ALA A 169 10.80 5.88 1.04
C ALA A 169 10.57 6.41 2.46
N ALA A 170 10.43 7.73 2.61
CA ALA A 170 10.12 8.38 3.91
C ALA A 170 8.78 7.94 4.54
N LEU A 171 7.78 7.55 3.73
CA LEU A 171 6.50 7.01 4.22
C LEU A 171 6.59 5.51 4.57
N ARG A 172 7.36 4.74 3.79
CA ARG A 172 7.68 3.33 4.09
C ARG A 172 8.47 3.21 5.40
N LEU A 173 9.34 4.19 5.64
CA LEU A 173 10.07 4.43 6.89
C LEU A 173 9.22 4.69 8.11
N ALA A 174 8.12 5.43 7.97
CA ALA A 174 7.22 5.75 9.07
C ALA A 174 6.36 4.54 9.54
N GLY A 175 6.74 3.30 9.17
CA GLY A 175 6.01 2.09 9.50
C GLY A 175 4.64 1.99 8.85
N VAL A 176 4.35 2.83 7.85
CA VAL A 176 3.12 2.72 7.07
C VAL A 176 3.44 1.83 5.88
N THR A 177 3.08 0.54 5.95
CA THR A 177 3.02 -0.32 4.76
C THR A 177 1.91 0.19 3.84
N VAL A 178 2.18 1.26 3.12
CA VAL A 178 1.44 1.70 1.94
C VAL A 178 2.18 1.09 0.76
N GLY A 179 1.46 0.39 -0.12
CA GLY A 179 2.03 -0.05 -1.39
C GLY A 179 2.38 1.14 -2.29
N GLU A 180 2.44 0.94 -3.60
CA GLU A 180 2.47 2.07 -4.52
C GLU A 180 1.07 2.69 -4.67
N PRO A 181 0.95 4.01 -4.87
CA PRO A 181 -0.33 4.61 -5.21
C PRO A 181 -0.79 4.10 -6.58
N ASP A 182 -2.07 3.77 -6.70
CA ASP A 182 -2.72 3.37 -7.95
C ASP A 182 -2.61 4.44 -9.08
N TYR A 183 -2.21 5.67 -8.73
CA TYR A 183 -2.05 6.80 -9.67
C TYR A 183 -0.64 7.38 -9.58
N GLU A 184 0.15 7.22 -10.63
CA GLU A 184 1.41 7.94 -10.81
C GLU A 184 1.12 9.39 -11.18
N THR A 185 1.80 10.33 -10.53
CA THR A 185 1.66 11.75 -10.82
C THR A 185 3.00 12.41 -11.08
N THR A 186 2.96 13.55 -11.75
CA THR A 186 4.14 14.37 -12.05
C THR A 186 3.82 15.84 -11.80
N THR A 187 4.82 16.60 -11.37
CA THR A 187 4.72 18.05 -11.21
C THR A 187 4.19 18.72 -12.49
N GLY A 188 3.23 19.64 -12.32
CA GLY A 188 2.52 20.33 -13.39
C GLY A 188 1.12 19.77 -13.67
N GLN A 189 0.80 18.56 -13.19
CA GLN A 189 -0.52 17.97 -13.41
C GLN A 189 -1.61 18.62 -12.55
N VAL A 190 -2.81 18.69 -13.12
CA VAL A 190 -4.03 19.15 -12.43
C VAL A 190 -5.09 18.06 -12.54
N TRP A 191 -5.56 17.59 -11.40
CA TRP A 191 -6.54 16.52 -11.28
C TRP A 191 -7.87 17.04 -10.74
N THR A 192 -8.97 16.51 -11.25
CA THR A 192 -10.33 16.78 -10.77
C THR A 192 -10.83 15.61 -9.91
N LEU A 193 -11.26 15.92 -8.69
CA LEU A 193 -11.77 14.97 -7.69
C LEU A 193 -13.21 15.38 -7.32
N GLY A 194 -14.18 14.99 -8.16
CA GLY A 194 -15.55 15.48 -8.06
C GLY A 194 -15.61 16.99 -8.28
N ARG A 195 -15.96 17.76 -7.25
CA ARG A 195 -15.91 19.24 -7.32
C ARG A 195 -14.53 19.82 -6.99
N HIS A 196 -13.65 19.04 -6.37
CA HIS A 196 -12.35 19.50 -5.88
C HIS A 196 -11.30 19.44 -6.99
N ALA A 197 -10.23 20.21 -6.82
CA ALA A 197 -9.06 20.15 -7.69
C ALA A 197 -7.82 19.81 -6.86
N LEU A 198 -6.95 18.96 -7.39
CA LEU A 198 -5.61 18.69 -6.88
C LEU A 198 -4.58 19.15 -7.91
N VAL A 199 -3.70 20.05 -7.53
CA VAL A 199 -2.59 20.50 -8.36
C VAL A 199 -1.31 19.91 -7.80
N VAL A 200 -0.57 19.21 -8.64
CA VAL A 200 0.74 18.65 -8.29
C VAL A 200 1.79 19.71 -8.63
N ALA A 201 2.09 20.60 -7.68
CA ALA A 201 3.01 21.69 -7.90
C ALA A 201 3.58 22.21 -6.57
N ASP A 202 4.75 22.84 -6.64
CA ASP A 202 5.26 23.62 -5.52
C ASP A 202 4.28 24.74 -5.15
N VAL A 203 4.05 24.92 -3.85
CA VAL A 203 3.07 25.89 -3.35
C VAL A 203 3.51 27.32 -3.67
N HIS A 204 4.80 27.62 -3.57
CA HIS A 204 5.31 29.00 -3.68
C HIS A 204 5.59 29.40 -5.12
N SER A 205 6.19 28.52 -5.91
CA SER A 205 6.59 28.78 -7.30
C SER A 205 5.56 28.30 -8.33
N GLY A 206 4.73 27.32 -7.98
CA GLY A 206 3.66 26.78 -8.83
C GLY A 206 2.40 27.63 -8.85
N TRP A 207 2.39 28.81 -8.23
CA TRP A 207 1.22 29.68 -8.14
C TRP A 207 0.54 30.03 -9.46
N PRO A 208 1.23 30.18 -10.61
CA PRO A 208 0.54 30.42 -11.89
C PRO A 208 -0.36 29.26 -12.33
N LEU A 209 -0.10 28.04 -11.84
CA LEU A 209 -0.90 26.86 -12.17
C LEU A 209 -2.17 26.74 -11.31
N TRP A 210 -2.07 27.05 -10.02
CA TRP A 210 -3.18 26.83 -9.09
C TRP A 210 -4.00 28.08 -8.79
N THR A 211 -3.44 29.30 -8.90
CA THR A 211 -4.22 30.53 -8.67
C THR A 211 -5.41 30.72 -9.61
N PRO A 212 -5.34 30.35 -10.92
CA PRO A 212 -6.49 30.51 -11.82
C PRO A 212 -7.65 29.54 -11.51
N LEU A 213 -7.39 28.48 -10.74
CA LEU A 213 -8.40 27.50 -10.36
C LEU A 213 -9.22 27.92 -9.14
N LEU A 214 -8.73 28.90 -8.36
CA LEU A 214 -9.37 29.44 -7.17
C LEU A 214 -10.48 30.43 -7.56
N GLY A 215 -11.73 30.10 -7.22
CA GLY A 215 -12.87 30.98 -7.29
C GLY A 215 -13.26 31.61 -5.95
N GLU A 216 -14.23 32.52 -5.98
CA GLU A 216 -14.84 33.08 -4.77
C GLU A 216 -15.55 31.97 -3.97
N GLY A 217 -15.16 31.79 -2.71
CA GLY A 217 -15.71 30.75 -1.82
C GLY A 217 -15.02 29.38 -1.89
N ASP A 218 -14.01 29.22 -2.74
CA ASP A 218 -13.14 28.03 -2.75
C ASP A 218 -12.17 28.07 -1.57
N LEU A 219 -11.88 26.90 -0.99
CA LEU A 219 -10.84 26.72 0.01
C LEU A 219 -9.52 26.37 -0.66
N PHE A 220 -8.49 27.15 -0.37
CA PHE A 220 -7.12 26.80 -0.72
C PHE A 220 -6.53 25.90 0.36
N TRP A 221 -5.99 24.74 -0.03
CA TRP A 221 -5.36 23.81 0.90
C TRP A 221 -3.94 23.44 0.43
N PRO A 222 -2.90 24.13 0.93
CA PRO A 222 -1.52 23.78 0.65
C PRO A 222 -1.11 22.58 1.50
N TYR A 223 -0.30 21.67 0.95
CA TYR A 223 0.16 20.45 1.63
C TYR A 223 -1.00 19.62 2.21
N PRO A 224 -2.01 19.25 1.39
CA PRO A 224 -3.17 18.51 1.85
C PRO A 224 -2.76 17.11 2.37
N THR A 225 -3.44 16.65 3.42
CA THR A 225 -3.41 15.23 3.79
C THR A 225 -4.24 14.41 2.79
N MET A 226 -4.05 13.09 2.74
CA MET A 226 -4.83 12.23 1.83
C MET A 226 -6.35 12.30 2.08
N LEU A 227 -6.77 12.70 3.29
CA LEU A 227 -8.18 12.81 3.67
C LEU A 227 -8.75 14.21 3.49
N ALA A 228 -7.98 15.17 2.96
CA ALA A 228 -8.43 16.55 2.76
C ALA A 228 -9.75 16.67 1.95
N PRO A 229 -10.01 15.88 0.88
CA PRO A 229 -11.29 15.92 0.17
C PRO A 229 -12.51 15.52 1.03
N PHE A 230 -12.28 14.86 2.17
CA PHE A 230 -13.31 14.32 3.07
C PHE A 230 -13.40 15.08 4.40
N ALA A 231 -12.64 16.17 4.55
CA ALA A 231 -12.78 17.01 5.72
C ALA A 231 -14.16 17.67 5.74
N GLN A 232 -14.72 17.92 6.93
CA GLN A 232 -16.04 18.58 7.07
C GLN A 232 -16.15 19.87 6.26
N LYS A 233 -15.07 20.68 6.22
CA LYS A 233 -15.03 21.91 5.42
C LYS A 233 -15.03 21.66 3.91
N ALA A 234 -14.47 20.53 3.47
CA ALA A 234 -14.53 20.10 2.09
C ALA A 234 -15.93 19.60 1.70
N GLU A 235 -16.82 19.29 2.65
CA GLU A 235 -18.24 18.97 2.36
C GLU A 235 -19.03 20.23 1.96
N GLU A 236 -18.71 21.37 2.57
CA GLU A 236 -19.39 22.66 2.40
C GLU A 236 -18.82 23.46 1.22
N HIS A 237 -17.51 23.34 0.96
CA HIS A 237 -16.80 24.14 -0.01
C HIS A 237 -16.06 23.28 -1.04
N ARG A 238 -15.91 23.81 -2.25
CA ARG A 238 -14.91 23.29 -3.19
C ARG A 238 -13.52 23.61 -2.65
N VAL A 239 -12.60 22.66 -2.84
CA VAL A 239 -11.23 22.76 -2.33
C VAL A 239 -10.28 22.67 -3.51
N VAL A 240 -9.38 23.64 -3.61
CA VAL A 240 -8.22 23.61 -4.50
C VAL A 240 -7.02 23.25 -3.64
N MET A 241 -6.60 22.01 -3.79
CA MET A 241 -5.50 21.39 -3.08
C MET A 241 -4.22 21.55 -3.89
N VAL A 242 -3.12 21.93 -3.23
CA VAL A 242 -1.80 22.01 -3.87
C VAL A 242 -0.84 21.10 -3.12
N GLN A 243 -0.47 20.00 -3.76
CA GLN A 243 0.40 18.98 -3.21
C GLN A 243 1.73 18.99 -3.96
N PRO A 244 2.82 19.47 -3.35
CA PRO A 244 4.12 19.54 -4.00
C PRO A 244 4.78 18.18 -4.20
N LEU A 245 4.30 17.14 -3.52
CA LEU A 245 4.91 15.82 -3.54
C LEU A 245 4.10 14.89 -4.46
N PRO A 246 4.60 14.52 -5.65
CA PRO A 246 3.87 13.67 -6.58
C PRO A 246 3.45 12.32 -5.97
N TYR A 247 4.29 11.73 -5.13
CA TYR A 247 3.96 10.51 -4.40
C TYR A 247 2.72 10.67 -3.49
N LEU A 248 2.67 11.75 -2.68
CA LEU A 248 1.50 12.04 -1.84
C LEU A 248 0.26 12.44 -2.65
N ALA A 249 0.45 13.10 -3.79
CA ALA A 249 -0.65 13.42 -4.70
C ALA A 249 -1.26 12.15 -5.27
N GLY A 250 -0.44 11.19 -5.73
CA GLY A 250 -0.87 9.87 -6.15
C GLY A 250 -1.67 9.16 -5.06
N TRP A 251 -1.15 9.17 -3.84
CA TRP A 251 -1.83 8.58 -2.68
C TRP A 251 -3.18 9.24 -2.33
N LEU A 252 -3.27 10.57 -2.45
CA LEU A 252 -4.53 11.30 -2.27
C LEU A 252 -5.56 10.88 -3.33
N LEU A 253 -5.14 10.77 -4.60
CA LEU A 253 -5.98 10.28 -5.70
C LEU A 253 -6.45 8.84 -5.44
N THR A 254 -5.52 7.96 -5.05
CA THR A 254 -5.80 6.57 -4.69
C THR A 254 -6.82 6.47 -3.56
N LYS A 255 -6.62 7.20 -2.46
CA LYS A 255 -7.57 7.22 -1.34
C LYS A 255 -8.92 7.77 -1.77
N TRP A 256 -8.95 8.82 -2.58
CA TRP A 256 -10.19 9.39 -3.04
C TRP A 256 -10.99 8.40 -3.90
N ALA A 257 -10.32 7.73 -4.83
CA ALA A 257 -10.94 6.74 -5.70
C ALA A 257 -11.51 5.57 -4.90
N ARG A 258 -10.72 5.04 -3.96
CA ARG A 258 -11.13 3.93 -3.08
C ARG A 258 -12.31 4.28 -2.16
N ILE A 259 -12.36 5.50 -1.63
CA ILE A 259 -13.45 5.92 -0.72
C ILE A 259 -14.73 6.23 -1.50
N THR A 260 -14.63 6.85 -2.67
CA THR A 260 -15.80 7.32 -3.43
C THR A 260 -16.31 6.34 -4.49
N GLY A 261 -15.49 5.37 -4.90
CA GLY A 261 -15.75 4.49 -6.03
C GLY A 261 -15.73 5.19 -7.40
N LYS A 262 -15.11 6.37 -7.49
CA LYS A 262 -15.04 7.19 -8.72
C LYS A 262 -13.59 7.36 -9.16
N GLU A 263 -13.37 7.48 -10.46
CA GLU A 263 -12.02 7.75 -11.00
C GLU A 263 -11.67 9.24 -10.94
N PRO A 264 -10.47 9.60 -10.44
CA PRO A 264 -9.94 10.95 -10.58
C PRO A 264 -9.66 11.26 -12.05
N ILE A 265 -9.92 12.49 -12.46
CA ILE A 265 -9.79 12.89 -13.87
C ILE A 265 -8.58 13.81 -14.03
N LEU A 266 -7.58 13.37 -14.81
CA LEU A 266 -6.47 14.23 -15.20
C LEU A 266 -6.97 15.28 -16.19
N SER A 267 -6.75 16.56 -15.87
CA SER A 267 -7.10 17.65 -16.77
C SER A 267 -6.05 17.73 -17.87
N THR A 268 -6.47 17.65 -19.13
CA THR A 268 -5.57 17.90 -20.27
C THR A 268 -5.23 19.38 -20.32
N SER A 269 -3.97 19.75 -20.10
CA SER A 269 -3.52 21.11 -20.35
C SER A 269 -3.47 21.35 -21.86
N ASP A 270 -4.50 22.00 -22.42
CA ASP A 270 -4.33 22.71 -23.68
C ASP A 270 -3.40 23.89 -23.43
N ALA A 271 -2.11 23.70 -23.69
CA ALA A 271 -1.09 24.74 -23.66
C ALA A 271 -1.18 25.70 -24.87
N SER A 272 -2.38 25.94 -25.41
CA SER A 272 -2.59 26.88 -26.52
C SER A 272 -3.99 27.48 -26.46
N GLY A 273 -4.15 28.56 -25.71
CA GLY A 273 -5.45 29.21 -25.64
C GLY A 273 -5.55 30.43 -24.76
N ARG A 274 -4.61 31.39 -24.90
CA ARG A 274 -4.87 32.84 -24.73
C ARG A 274 -3.59 33.65 -24.96
N ALA A 275 -3.46 34.16 -26.17
CA ALA A 275 -2.76 35.41 -26.44
C ALA A 275 -3.49 36.11 -27.60
N ALA A 276 -3.78 37.39 -27.38
CA ALA A 276 -4.62 38.34 -28.13
C ALA A 276 -6.13 38.26 -27.87
#